data_AF-A0A3D5G3F4-F1
#
_entry.id   AF-A0A3D5G3F4-F1
#
_cell.length_a   1.000
_cell.length_b   1.000
_cell.length_c   1.000
_cell.angle_alpha   90.00
_cell.angle_beta   90.00
_cell.angle_gamma   90.00
#
_symmetry.space_group_name_H-M   'P 1'
#
loop_
_entity.id
_entity.type
_entity.pdbx_description
1 polymer ?
#
loop_
_entity_poly.entity_id
_entity_poly.type
_entity_poly.pdbx_seq_one_letter_code
_entity_poly.pdbx_strand_id
1 'polypeptide(L)' 'MTRASTAIGVSPIIKDIVQKKALATRLTLKEIIYVGMLAIDELDEKRLQELADKVHQMQVNGEI' A
#
# COMPACT_ATOMS: atom_id res chain seq x y z
N MET A 1 -1.19 -26.53 -11.43
CA MET A 1 -0.84 -25.09 -11.43
C MET A 1 -0.06 -24.78 -10.17
N THR A 2 1.25 -24.61 -10.27
CA THR A 2 2.08 -24.17 -9.14
C THR A 2 1.75 -22.70 -8.90
N ARG A 3 1.07 -22.38 -7.79
CA ARG A 3 0.91 -20.97 -7.37
C ARG A 3 2.30 -20.43 -7.11
N ALA A 4 2.83 -19.61 -8.01
CA ALA A 4 4.00 -18.81 -7.74
C ALA A 4 3.64 -17.86 -6.59
N SER A 5 3.95 -18.27 -5.36
CA SER A 5 3.83 -17.42 -4.18
C SER A 5 5.02 -16.48 -4.19
N THR A 6 5.01 -15.48 -5.08
CA THR A 6 6.05 -14.45 -5.11
C THR A 6 5.83 -13.57 -3.88
N ALA A 7 6.68 -13.75 -2.88
CA ALA A 7 6.72 -12.85 -1.74
C ALA A 7 7.15 -11.46 -2.21
N ILE A 8 6.34 -10.44 -1.92
CA ILE A 8 6.71 -9.05 -2.18
C ILE A 8 7.54 -8.57 -0.99
N GLY A 9 8.80 -8.22 -1.25
CA GLY A 9 9.63 -7.52 -0.27
C GLY A 9 9.09 -6.11 -0.08
N VAL A 10 8.75 -5.74 1.16
CA VAL A 10 8.29 -4.40 1.52
C VAL A 10 9.31 -3.72 2.43
N SER A 11 9.48 -2.40 2.29
CA SER A 11 10.38 -1.65 3.17
C SER A 11 9.90 -1.74 4.63
N PRO A 12 10.82 -1.69 5.63
CA PRO A 12 10.44 -1.73 7.05
C PRO A 12 9.44 -0.63 7.43
N ILE A 13 9.53 0.54 6.79
CA ILE A 13 8.63 1.67 7.01
C ILE A 13 7.21 1.33 6.56
N ILE A 14 7.04 0.81 5.34
CA ILE A 14 5.73 0.38 4.84
C ILE A 14 5.16 -0.75 5.71
N LYS A 15 6.00 -1.69 6.14
CA LYS A 15 5.58 -2.77 7.04
C LYS A 15 5.01 -2.23 8.35
N ASP A 16 5.68 -1.26 8.98
CA ASP A 16 5.22 -0.63 10.22
C ASP A 16 3.90 0.13 10.02
N ILE A 17 3.76 0.87 8.92
CA ILE A 17 2.52 1.58 8.57
C ILE A 17 1.35 0.61 8.41
N VAL A 18 1.55 -0.49 7.66
CA VAL A 18 0.51 -1.51 7.45
C VAL A 18 0.16 -2.21 8.76
N GLN A 19 1.14 -2.50 9.62
CA GLN A 19 0.91 -3.08 10.95
C GLN A 19 0.08 -2.17 11.85
N LYS A 20 0.39 -0.87 11.91
CA LYS A 20 -0.38 0.11 12.69
C LYS A 20 -1.83 0.20 12.20
N LYS A 21 -2.05 0.22 10.88
CA LYS A 21 -3.39 0.24 10.30
C LYS A 21 -4.18 -1.03 10.58
N ALA A 22 -3.55 -2.20 10.50
CA ALA A 22 -4.16 -3.49 10.83
C ALA A 22 -4.64 -3.52 12.28
N LEU A 23 -3.78 -3.11 13.22
CA LEU A 23 -4.13 -3.01 14.64
C LEU A 23 -5.32 -2.07 14.89
N ALA A 24 -5.34 -0.91 14.23
CA ALA A 24 -6.40 0.09 14.42
C ALA A 24 -7.76 -0.33 13.84
N THR A 25 -7.78 -1.18 12.82
CA THR A 25 -9.00 -1.54 12.06
C THR A 25 -9.49 -2.96 12.33
N ARG A 26 -8.77 -3.75 13.14
CA ARG A 26 -9.00 -5.19 13.35
C ARG A 26 -8.91 -6.03 12.07
N LEU A 27 -8.24 -5.51 11.05
CA LEU A 27 -7.96 -6.21 9.80
C LEU A 27 -6.59 -6.87 9.86
N THR A 28 -6.39 -7.94 9.10
CA THR A 28 -5.07 -8.52 8.85
C THR A 28 -4.25 -7.63 7.93
N LEU A 29 -2.93 -7.83 7.90
CA LEU A 29 -2.03 -7.06 7.02
C LEU A 29 -2.43 -7.18 5.54
N LYS A 30 -2.88 -8.36 5.11
CA LYS A 30 -3.31 -8.61 3.73
C LYS A 30 -4.60 -7.88 3.40
N GLU A 31 -5.54 -7.84 4.35
CA GLU A 31 -6.81 -7.11 4.19
C GLU A 31 -6.58 -5.60 4.13
N ILE A 32 -5.67 -5.05 4.93
CA ILE A 32 -5.29 -3.62 4.81
C ILE A 32 -4.76 -3.29 3.43
N ILE A 33 -3.84 -4.10 2.91
CA ILE A 33 -3.26 -3.89 1.58
C ILE A 33 -4.38 -3.96 0.52
N TYR A 34 -5.25 -4.96 0.62
CA TYR A 34 -6.35 -5.14 -0.31
C TYR A 34 -7.37 -4.00 -0.25
N VAL A 35 -7.72 -3.51 0.94
CA VAL A 35 -8.57 -2.31 1.11
C VAL A 35 -7.93 -1.09 0.45
N GLY A 36 -6.61 -0.92 0.57
CA GLY A 36 -5.87 0.12 -0.13
C GLY A 36 -6.00 0.02 -1.65
N MET A 37 -5.96 -1.19 -2.21
CA MET A 37 -6.16 -1.42 -3.64
C MET A 37 -7.58 -1.08 -4.08
N LEU A 38 -8.60 -1.53 -3.33
CA LEU A 38 -9.99 -1.19 -3.64
C LEU A 38 -10.25 0.32 -3.59
N ALA A 39 -9.67 1.01 -2.60
CA ALA A 39 -9.80 2.45 -2.49
C ALA A 39 -9.14 3.19 -3.67
N ILE A 40 -8.08 2.62 -4.27
CA ILE A 40 -7.44 3.16 -5.48
C ILE A 40 -8.36 2.99 -6.70
N ASP A 41 -9.04 1.85 -6.82
CA ASP A 41 -9.97 1.57 -7.93
C ASP A 41 -11.19 2.52 -7.93
N GLU A 42 -11.52 3.12 -6.79
CA GLU A 42 -12.60 4.10 -6.65
C GLU A 42 -12.17 5.55 -6.96
N LEU A 43 -10.88 5.82 -7.18
CA LEU A 43 -10.39 7.17 -7.49
C LEU A 43 -10.63 7.54 -8.96
N ASP A 44 -10.95 8.81 -9.21
CA ASP A 44 -10.85 9.35 -10.57
C ASP A 44 -9.40 9.46 -11.04
N GLU A 45 -9.19 9.47 -12.37
CA GLU A 45 -7.86 9.44 -12.99
C GLU A 45 -6.96 10.60 -12.52
N LYS A 46 -7.53 11.79 -12.31
CA LYS A 46 -6.76 12.96 -11.87
C LYS A 46 -6.25 12.77 -10.45
N ARG A 47 -7.12 12.34 -9.54
CA ARG A 47 -6.76 12.09 -8.13
C ARG A 47 -5.80 10.93 -7.99
N LEU A 48 -5.94 9.89 -8.82
CA LEU A 48 -4.99 8.79 -8.88
C LEU A 48 -3.61 9.28 -9.29
N GLN A 49 -3.52 10.13 -10.31
CA GLN A 49 -2.25 10.71 -10.75
C GLN A 49 -1.61 11.59 -9.67
N GLU A 50 -2.38 12.47 -9.03
CA GLU A 50 -1.90 13.30 -7.93
C GLU A 50 -1.36 12.46 -6.75
N LEU A 51 -2.04 11.35 -6.43
CA LEU A 51 -1.60 10.44 -5.38
C LEU A 51 -0.32 9.69 -5.79
N ALA A 52 -0.23 9.26 -7.05
CA ALA A 52 0.95 8.59 -7.58
C ALA A 52 2.18 9.50 -7.56
N ASP A 53 2.02 10.76 -7.97
CA ASP A 53 3.09 11.76 -7.95
C ASP A 53 3.56 12.02 -6.51
N LYS A 54 2.62 12.12 -5.56
CA LYS A 54 2.96 12.28 -4.14
C LYS A 54 3.74 11.08 -3.59
N VAL A 55 3.29 9.85 -3.85
CA VAL A 55 4.01 8.64 -3.42
C VAL A 55 5.41 8.58 -4.03
N HIS A 56 5.54 8.96 -5.31
CA HIS A 56 6.84 9.02 -5.97
C HIS A 56 7.79 10.01 -5.29
N GLN A 57 7.32 11.21 -4.93
CA GLN A 57 8.13 12.18 -4.19
C GLN A 57 8.56 11.67 -2.82
N MET A 58 7.67 11.02 -2.07
CA MET A 58 8.02 10.41 -0.78
C MET A 58 9.12 9.36 -0.93
N GLN A 59 9.07 8.55 -1.99
CA GLN A 59 10.13 7.56 -2.28
C GLN A 59 11.46 8.25 -2.66
N VAL A 60 11.43 9.28 -3.51
CA VAL A 60 12.64 10.03 -3.90
C VAL A 60 13.28 10.72 -2.69
N ASN A 61 12.47 11.20 -1.75
CA ASN A 61 12.93 11.82 -0.51
C ASN A 61 13.42 10.80 0.54
N GLY A 62 13.25 9.49 0.30
CA GLY A 62 13.62 8.43 1.25
C GLY A 62 12.68 8.33 2.46
N GLU A 63 11.45 8.83 2.34
CA GLU A 63 10.44 8.75 3.40
C GLU A 63 9.78 7.37 3.50
N ILE A 64 9.82 6.57 2.42
CA ILE A 64 9.26 5.21 2.33
C ILE A 64 10.14 4.24 1.55
#